data_AF-A0AAX2A1V7-F1
#
_entry.id   AF-A0AAX2A1V7-F1
#
_cell.length_a   1.000
_cell.length_b   1.000
_cell.length_c   1.000
_cell.angle_alpha   90.00
_cell.angle_beta   90.00
_cell.angle_gamma   90.00
#
_symmetry.space_group_name_H-M   'P 1'
#
loop_
_entity.id
_entity.type
_entity.pdbx_description
1 polymer ?
#
loop_
_entity_poly.entity_id
_entity_poly.type
_entity_poly.pdbx_seq_one_letter_code
_entity_poly.pdbx_strand_id
1 'polypeptide(L)' 'MPFVLAQNLKLRVIVEGVETLQQFNILRTLQCDKIQGYVLGKPVSASTFATTYIENQLLEE' A
#
# COMPACT_ATOMS: atom_id res chain seq x y z
N MET A 1 -19.86 2.16 -7.58
CA MET A 1 -18.96 1.61 -6.54
C MET A 1 -17.95 0.64 -7.16
N PRO A 2 -16.87 1.14 -7.81
CA PRO A 2 -15.88 0.28 -8.47
C PRO A 2 -15.14 -0.66 -7.51
N PHE A 3 -14.81 -0.18 -6.31
CA PHE A 3 -14.12 -0.96 -5.26
C PHE A 3 -14.91 -2.22 -4.85
N VAL A 4 -16.19 -2.07 -4.50
CA VAL A 4 -17.05 -3.20 -4.07
C VAL A 4 -17.25 -4.21 -5.19
N LEU A 5 -17.39 -3.74 -6.44
CA LEU A 5 -17.50 -4.62 -7.60
C LEU A 5 -16.22 -5.46 -7.79
N ALA A 6 -15.05 -4.85 -7.69
CA ALA A 6 -13.77 -5.54 -7.80
C ALA A 6 -13.58 -6.59 -6.69
N GLN A 7 -13.94 -6.27 -5.45
CA GLN A 7 -13.94 -7.23 -4.33
C GLN A 7 -14.85 -8.43 -4.60
N ASN A 8 -16.08 -8.19 -5.08
CA ASN A 8 -17.03 -9.26 -5.39
C ASN A 8 -16.55 -10.17 -6.54
N LEU A 9 -15.81 -9.60 -7.49
CA LEU A 9 -15.19 -10.34 -8.58
C LEU A 9 -13.84 -10.97 -8.20
N LYS A 10 -13.43 -10.86 -6.93
CA LYS A 10 -12.15 -11.37 -6.40
C LYS A 10 -10.93 -10.84 -7.18
N LEU A 11 -11.02 -9.61 -7.65
CA LEU A 11 -9.91 -8.91 -8.28
C LEU A 11 -9.03 -8.29 -7.20
N ARG A 12 -7.71 -8.27 -7.42
CA ARG A 12 -6.80 -7.54 -6.54
C ARG A 12 -6.98 -6.04 -6.72
N VAL A 13 -7.15 -5.31 -5.62
CA VAL A 13 -7.35 -3.86 -5.62
C VAL A 13 -6.19 -3.16 -4.94
N ILE A 14 -5.71 -2.09 -5.57
CA ILE A 14 -4.84 -1.10 -4.93
C ILE A 14 -5.60 0.22 -4.80
N VAL A 15 -5.55 0.81 -3.61
CA VAL A 15 -6.04 2.18 -3.39
C VAL A 15 -4.84 3.11 -3.28
N GLU A 16 -4.76 4.05 -4.21
CA GLU A 16 -3.71 5.07 -4.28
C GLU A 16 -4.15 6.38 -3.58
N GLY A 17 -3.18 7.22 -3.23
CA GLY A 17 -3.44 8.51 -2.60
C GLY A 17 -3.85 8.44 -1.12
N VAL A 18 -3.44 7.40 -0.39
CA VAL A 18 -3.68 7.30 1.06
C VAL A 18 -2.69 8.18 1.82
N GLU A 19 -3.18 9.25 2.44
CA GLU A 19 -2.33 10.27 3.06
C GLU A 19 -2.42 10.28 4.58
N THR A 20 -3.51 9.75 5.16
CA THR A 20 -3.74 9.78 6.61
C THR A 20 -3.90 8.40 7.23
N LEU A 21 -3.53 8.27 8.52
CA LEU A 21 -3.74 7.04 9.30
C LEU A 21 -5.23 6.67 9.40
N GLN A 22 -6.13 7.66 9.37
CA GLN A 22 -7.57 7.40 9.36
C GLN A 22 -8.00 6.68 8.07
N GLN A 23 -7.55 7.15 6.90
CA GLN A 23 -7.84 6.49 5.62
C GLN A 23 -7.24 5.08 5.59
N PHE A 24 -6.01 4.92 6.07
CA PHE A 24 -5.36 3.62 6.22
C PHE A 24 -6.20 2.64 7.05
N ASN A 25 -6.67 3.06 8.22
CA ASN A 25 -7.44 2.21 9.12
C ASN A 25 -8.80 1.79 8.53
N ILE A 26 -9.45 2.69 7.78
CA ILE A 26 -10.68 2.36 7.05
C ILE A 26 -10.40 1.29 5.99
N LEU A 27 -9.37 1.49 5.16
CA LEU A 27 -9.00 0.53 4.09
C LEU A 27 -8.57 -0.83 4.65
N ARG A 28 -7.89 -0.84 5.80
CA ARG A 28 -7.54 -2.06 6.54
C ARG A 28 -8.78 -2.81 7.01
N THR A 29 -9.78 -2.10 7.53
CA THR A 29 -11.06 -2.69 7.97
C THR A 29 -11.84 -3.27 6.78
N LEU A 30 -11.76 -2.61 5.62
CA LEU A 30 -12.37 -3.06 4.36
C LEU A 30 -11.59 -4.19 3.66
N GLN A 31 -10.48 -4.67 4.26
CA GLN A 31 -9.62 -5.71 3.71
C GLN A 31 -9.15 -5.40 2.28
N CYS A 32 -8.76 -4.15 2.03
CA CYS A 32 -8.14 -3.76 0.76
C CYS A 32 -6.78 -4.45 0.61
N ASP A 33 -6.52 -5.07 -0.55
CA ASP A 33 -5.31 -5.90 -0.74
C ASP A 33 -4.02 -5.10 -0.64
N LYS A 34 -4.01 -3.92 -1.29
CA LYS A 34 -2.85 -3.04 -1.36
C LYS A 34 -3.24 -1.59 -1.23
N ILE A 35 -2.30 -0.79 -0.75
CA ILE A 35 -2.43 0.66 -0.71
C ILE A 35 -1.14 1.32 -1.19
N GLN A 36 -1.27 2.57 -1.63
CA GLN A 36 -0.15 3.46 -1.92
C GLN A 36 -0.51 4.86 -1.48
N GLY A 37 0.44 5.57 -0.86
CA GLY A 37 0.28 6.99 -0.57
C GLY A 37 1.22 7.46 0.53
N TYR A 38 1.16 8.76 0.82
CA TYR A 38 2.09 9.42 1.73
C TYR A 38 1.98 8.99 3.18
N VAL A 39 0.90 8.28 3.56
CA VAL A 39 0.82 7.63 4.87
C VAL A 39 1.95 6.61 5.07
N LEU A 40 2.47 6.02 3.98
CA LEU A 40 3.59 5.07 4.01
C LEU A 40 4.96 5.74 3.78
N GLY A 41 4.96 6.93 3.18
CA GLY A 41 6.17 7.65 2.80
C GLY A 41 6.01 8.35 1.45
N LYS A 42 6.87 9.34 1.20
CA LYS A 42 6.95 10.01 -0.10
C LYS A 42 7.77 9.17 -1.09
N PRO A 43 7.60 9.37 -2.41
CA PRO A 43 8.49 8.81 -3.41
C PRO A 43 9.94 9.16 -3.11
N VAL A 44 10.83 8.18 -3.28
CA VAL A 44 12.28 8.32 -3.09
C VAL A 44 12.99 7.92 -4.37
N SER A 45 14.29 8.21 -4.47
CA SER A 45 15.10 7.72 -5.60
C SER A 45 15.20 6.20 -5.58
N ALA A 46 15.50 5.60 -6.74
CA ALA A 46 15.70 4.16 -6.85
C ALA A 46 16.82 3.65 -5.92
N SER A 47 17.90 4.41 -5.76
CA SER A 47 19.01 4.06 -4.85
C SER A 47 18.56 4.00 -3.39
N THR A 48 17.83 5.02 -2.93
CA THR A 48 17.27 5.04 -1.56
C THR A 48 16.26 3.92 -1.38
N PHE A 49 15.43 3.64 -2.39
CA PHE A 49 14.47 2.54 -2.30
C PHE A 49 15.17 1.18 -2.15
N ALA A 50 16.20 0.92 -2.96
CA ALA A 50 16.95 -0.33 -2.92
C ALA A 50 17.61 -0.56 -1.56
N THR A 51 18.34 0.42 -1.05
CA THR A 51 19.04 0.30 0.23
C THR A 51 18.08 0.22 1.42
N THR A 52 17.02 1.02 1.44
CA THR A 52 16.12 1.08 2.61
C THR A 52 15.14 -0.09 2.67
N TYR A 53 14.58 -0.51 1.52
CA TYR A 53 13.43 -1.42 1.49
C TYR A 53 13.67 -2.77 0.79
N ILE A 54 14.68 -2.90 -0.08
CA ILE A 54 14.99 -4.18 -0.75
C ILE A 54 16.11 -4.91 0.00
N GLU A 55 17.24 -4.24 0.21
CA GLU A 55 18.43 -4.86 0.83
C GLU A 55 18.18 -5.22 2.30
N ASN A 56 17.46 -4.37 3.06
CA ASN A 56 17.12 -4.66 4.45
C ASN A 56 16.10 -5.79 4.64
N GLN A 57 15.32 -6.15 3.62
CA GLN A 57 14.39 -7.30 3.71
C GLN A 57 15.11 -8.65 3.60
N LEU A 58 16.37 -8.69 3.14
CA LEU A 58 17.19 -9.90 3.06
C LEU A 58 17.90 -10.24 4.38
N LEU A 59 17.76 -9.40 5.41
CA LEU A 59 18.40 -9.56 6.73
C LEU A 59 17.43 -10.06 7.81
N GLU A 60 16.15 -10.28 7.48
CA GLU A 60 15.11 -10.77 8.40
C GLU A 60 14.59 -12.19 8.04
N GLU A 61 15.37 -12.98 7.28
CA GLU A 61 15.15 -14.43 7.09
C GLU A 61 16.02 -15.29 8.02
#